data_AF-A0A1F9KD77-F1
#
_entry.id   AF-A0A1F9KD77-F1
#
_cell.length_a   1.000
_cell.length_b   1.000
_cell.length_c   1.000
_cell.angle_alpha   90.00
_cell.angle_beta   90.00
_cell.angle_gamma   90.00
#
_symmetry.space_group_name_H-M   'P 1'
#
loop_
_entity.id
_entity.type
_entity.pdbx_description
1 polymer ?
#
loop_
_entity_poly.entity_id
_entity_poly.type
_entity_poly.pdbx_seq_one_letter_code
_entity_poly.pdbx_strand_id
1 'polypeptide(L)'
;MKSKTVTRRFTQQLFVLSALVAGIFAAGCATKVTTGAFREVNRLETELKRGVSTKADVERVLGTPNGSGHAILPTDPRPREVWYYEDFEVTGTRAAGRGVVLMDMRQQILLVFFEKEVFDGFMWSSNVHTAVGKQTF
;
A
#
# COMPACT_ATOMS: atom_id res chain seq x y z
N MET A 1 -0.81 55.87 42.18
CA MET A 1 -1.79 55.53 41.13
C MET A 1 -1.08 55.03 39.88
N LYS A 2 -0.74 53.75 39.78
CA LYS A 2 -0.23 53.11 38.57
C LYS A 2 -0.70 51.66 38.55
N SER A 3 -0.89 51.11 37.35
CA SER A 3 -1.12 49.69 37.06
C SER A 3 -2.57 49.18 37.05
N LYS A 4 -3.30 49.50 35.98
CA LYS A 4 -4.45 48.66 35.52
C LYS A 4 -4.38 48.31 34.03
N THR A 5 -3.49 48.95 33.26
CA THR A 5 -3.48 48.86 31.79
C THR A 5 -2.62 47.72 31.24
N VAL A 6 -1.64 47.22 32.00
CA VAL A 6 -0.66 46.22 31.54
C VAL A 6 -1.23 44.80 31.53
N THR A 7 -2.08 44.46 32.51
CA THR A 7 -2.61 43.11 32.72
C THR A 7 -3.50 42.59 31.59
N ARG A 8 -4.16 43.50 30.86
CA ARG A 8 -5.17 43.18 29.83
C ARG A 8 -4.56 42.80 28.48
N ARG A 9 -3.35 43.27 28.17
CA ARG A 9 -2.62 42.92 26.93
C ARG A 9 -2.00 41.52 27.00
N PHE A 10 -1.54 41.12 28.19
CA PHE A 10 -0.94 39.81 28.43
C PHE A 10 -1.95 38.66 28.29
N THR A 11 -3.18 38.86 28.79
CA THR A 11 -4.25 37.85 28.69
C THR A 11 -4.77 37.69 27.26
N GLN A 12 -4.83 38.76 26.46
CA GLN A 12 -5.18 38.67 25.04
C GLN A 12 -4.11 37.94 24.21
N GLN A 13 -2.83 38.15 24.48
CA GLN A 13 -1.75 37.48 23.75
C GLN A 13 -1.70 35.97 24.02
N LEU A 14 -2.00 35.53 25.25
CA LEU A 14 -2.07 34.12 25.61
C LEU A 14 -3.23 33.37 24.92
N PHE A 15 -4.37 34.05 24.68
CA PHE A 15 -5.52 33.46 23.96
C PHE A 15 -5.29 33.32 22.45
N VAL A 16 -4.52 34.22 21.84
CA VAL A 16 -4.21 34.14 20.41
C VAL A 16 -3.17 33.05 20.14
N LEU A 17 -2.19 32.86 21.03
CA LEU A 17 -1.20 31.78 20.90
C LEU A 17 -1.82 30.38 21.02
N SER A 18 -2.78 30.19 21.92
CA SER A 18 -3.47 28.90 22.08
C SER A 18 -4.35 28.54 20.89
N ALA A 19 -4.99 29.53 20.25
CA ALA A 19 -5.73 29.33 19.02
C ALA A 19 -4.83 28.97 17.82
N LEU A 20 -3.60 29.51 17.77
CA LEU A 20 -2.64 29.22 16.70
C LEU A 20 -2.08 27.78 16.79
N VAL A 21 -1.86 27.27 18.02
CA VAL A 21 -1.38 25.90 18.25
C VAL A 21 -2.47 24.86 17.99
N ALA A 22 -3.74 25.18 18.25
CA ALA A 22 -4.86 24.28 17.98
C ALA A 22 -5.11 24.05 16.47
N GLY A 23 -4.77 25.01 15.61
CA GLY A 23 -4.95 24.89 14.15
C GLY A 23 -3.99 23.90 13.48
N ILE A 24 -2.82 23.64 14.07
CA ILE A 24 -1.78 22.79 13.46
C ILE A 24 -2.14 21.29 13.57
N PHE A 25 -2.95 20.88 14.55
CA PHE A 25 -3.33 19.48 14.74
C PHE A 25 -4.50 19.00 13.87
N ALA A 26 -5.19 19.89 13.15
CA ALA A 26 -6.34 19.53 12.32
C ALA A 26 -6.00 19.06 10.90
N ALA A 27 -4.72 19.08 10.50
CA ALA A 27 -4.27 18.70 9.16
C ALA A 27 -3.85 17.22 9.03
N GLY A 28 -4.32 16.35 9.93
CA GLY A 28 -4.13 14.90 9.82
C GLY A 28 -5.11 14.29 8.82
N CYS A 29 -4.95 14.57 7.52
CA CYS A 29 -5.54 13.72 6.50
C CYS A 29 -4.89 12.34 6.63
N ALA A 30 -5.57 11.41 7.31
CA ALA A 30 -5.26 9.99 7.25
C ALA A 30 -5.48 9.55 5.80
N THR A 31 -4.46 9.75 4.98
CA THR A 31 -4.39 9.16 3.66
C THR A 31 -4.34 7.67 3.93
N LYS A 32 -5.45 6.98 3.62
CA LYS A 32 -5.40 5.54 3.43
C LYS A 32 -4.40 5.31 2.30
N VAL A 33 -3.14 5.05 2.66
CA VAL A 33 -2.13 4.54 1.74
C VAL A 33 -2.56 3.11 1.46
N THR A 34 -3.47 2.96 0.51
CA THR A 34 -3.67 1.68 -0.17
C THR A 34 -3.08 1.90 -1.55
N THR A 35 -2.24 0.99 -2.03
CA THR A 35 -1.63 1.12 -3.36
C THR A 35 -2.63 0.77 -4.45
N GLY A 36 -3.93 0.68 -4.13
CA GLY A 36 -4.94 0.24 -5.07
C GLY A 36 -4.63 -1.19 -5.47
N ALA A 37 -4.87 -2.13 -4.55
CA ALA A 37 -4.97 -3.57 -4.78
C ALA A 37 -5.18 -3.92 -6.26
N PHE A 38 -4.34 -4.81 -6.80
CA PHE A 38 -4.33 -5.41 -8.16
C PHE A 38 -5.71 -5.89 -8.61
N ARG A 39 -6.68 -5.00 -8.74
CA ARG A 39 -8.09 -5.31 -9.01
C ARG A 39 -8.27 -5.87 -10.42
N GLU A 40 -7.30 -5.58 -11.27
CA GLU A 40 -7.31 -5.92 -12.67
C GLU A 40 -6.04 -6.69 -13.03
N VAL A 41 -5.68 -7.74 -12.26
CA VAL A 41 -4.66 -8.71 -12.71
C VAL A 41 -4.96 -9.21 -14.13
N ASN A 42 -6.25 -9.33 -14.47
CA ASN A 42 -6.72 -9.65 -15.82
C ASN A 42 -6.21 -8.68 -16.89
N ARG A 43 -5.96 -7.40 -16.55
CA ARG A 43 -5.34 -6.46 -17.49
C ARG A 43 -3.91 -6.85 -17.84
N LEU A 44 -3.16 -7.42 -16.90
CA LEU A 44 -1.78 -7.84 -17.14
C LEU A 44 -1.72 -8.89 -18.24
N GLU A 45 -2.70 -9.80 -18.31
CA GLU A 45 -2.80 -10.80 -19.38
C GLU A 45 -3.06 -10.17 -20.75
N THR A 46 -3.77 -9.04 -20.79
CA THR A 46 -4.09 -8.34 -22.04
C THR A 46 -3.03 -7.31 -22.47
N GLU A 47 -2.35 -6.69 -21.52
CA GLU A 47 -1.41 -5.58 -21.76
C GLU A 47 0.04 -6.04 -21.83
N LEU A 48 0.39 -7.17 -21.20
CA LEU A 48 1.74 -7.73 -21.20
C LEU A 48 1.77 -9.03 -22.00
N LYS A 49 2.68 -9.10 -22.96
CA LYS A 49 2.87 -10.28 -23.82
C LYS A 49 4.17 -10.98 -23.45
N ARG A 50 4.05 -12.26 -23.08
CA ARG A 50 5.21 -13.12 -22.76
C ARG A 50 6.23 -13.12 -23.90
N GLY A 51 7.50 -12.93 -23.56
CA GLY A 51 8.63 -12.92 -24.50
C GLY A 51 8.69 -11.67 -25.40
N VAL A 52 7.79 -10.70 -25.23
CA VAL A 52 7.73 -9.47 -26.03
C VAL A 52 7.80 -8.22 -25.16
N SER A 53 7.00 -8.16 -24.09
CA SER A 53 6.97 -7.00 -23.20
C SER A 53 8.28 -6.83 -22.44
N THR A 54 8.74 -5.59 -22.37
CA THR A 54 9.98 -5.21 -21.69
C THR A 54 9.73 -4.82 -20.23
N LYS A 55 10.79 -4.70 -19.44
CA LYS A 55 10.73 -4.09 -18.10
C LYS A 55 10.07 -2.71 -18.10
N ALA A 56 10.35 -1.87 -19.10
CA ALA A 56 9.73 -0.55 -19.23
C ALA A 56 8.21 -0.65 -19.48
N ASP A 57 7.75 -1.66 -20.22
CA ASP A 57 6.32 -1.91 -20.38
C ASP A 57 5.68 -2.32 -19.06
N VAL A 58 6.36 -3.16 -18.27
CA VAL A 58 5.89 -3.56 -16.95
C VAL A 58 5.80 -2.36 -16.02
N GLU A 59 6.82 -1.50 -15.95
CA GLU A 59 6.77 -0.27 -15.13
C GLU A 59 5.70 0.71 -15.62
N ARG A 60 5.45 0.80 -16.93
CA ARG A 60 4.38 1.64 -17.47
C ARG A 60 2.99 1.17 -17.00
N VAL A 61 2.79 -0.14 -16.89
CA VAL A 61 1.50 -0.75 -16.50
C VAL A 61 1.33 -0.78 -14.99
N LEU A 62 2.37 -1.13 -14.24
CA LEU A 62 2.31 -1.42 -12.79
C LEU A 62 2.95 -0.33 -11.92
N GLY A 63 3.70 0.58 -12.50
CA GLY A 63 4.59 1.48 -11.77
C GLY A 63 5.89 0.80 -11.31
N THR A 64 6.64 1.52 -10.49
CA THR A 64 7.90 1.04 -9.92
C THR A 64 7.65 -0.13 -8.96
N PRO A 65 8.42 -1.22 -9.06
CA PRO A 65 8.29 -2.35 -8.15
C PRO A 65 8.66 -1.99 -6.72
N ASN A 66 8.10 -2.71 -5.73
CA ASN A 66 8.51 -2.60 -4.33
C ASN A 66 9.94 -3.13 -4.13
N GLY A 67 10.36 -4.09 -4.94
CA GLY A 67 11.77 -4.48 -5.06
C GLY A 67 11.99 -5.60 -6.08
N SER A 68 13.22 -6.12 -6.09
CA SER A 68 13.63 -7.18 -7.03
C SER A 68 14.45 -8.28 -6.37
N GLY A 69 14.56 -9.42 -7.04
CA GLY A 69 15.29 -10.59 -6.61
C GLY A 69 15.45 -11.61 -7.73
N HIS A 70 15.82 -12.84 -7.37
CA HIS A 70 15.92 -13.96 -8.31
C HIS A 70 15.17 -15.17 -7.77
N ALA A 71 14.53 -15.92 -8.68
CA ALA A 71 13.86 -17.17 -8.35
C ALA A 71 14.29 -18.28 -9.31
N ILE A 72 14.40 -19.50 -8.77
CA ILE A 72 14.50 -20.71 -9.57
C ILE A 72 13.12 -21.37 -9.51
N LEU A 73 12.52 -21.62 -10.66
CA LEU A 73 11.22 -22.27 -10.74
C LEU A 73 11.43 -23.79 -10.69
N PRO A 74 10.59 -24.56 -9.98
CA PRO A 74 10.78 -26.02 -9.87
C PRO A 74 10.85 -26.75 -11.22
N THR A 75 10.20 -26.21 -12.25
CA THR A 75 10.14 -26.78 -13.60
C THR A 75 11.23 -26.28 -14.56
N ASP A 76 11.98 -25.24 -14.18
CA ASP A 76 13.04 -24.65 -15.01
C ASP A 76 14.21 -24.19 -14.12
N PRO A 77 15.37 -24.84 -14.19
CA PRO A 77 16.51 -24.52 -13.32
C PRO A 77 17.15 -23.16 -13.63
N ARG A 78 16.75 -22.48 -14.71
CA ARG A 78 17.30 -21.19 -15.08
C ARG A 78 16.81 -20.10 -14.12
N PRO A 79 17.69 -19.31 -13.50
CA PRO A 79 17.29 -18.19 -12.66
C PRO A 79 16.45 -17.19 -13.45
N ARG A 80 15.33 -16.78 -12.86
CA ARG A 80 14.50 -15.67 -13.33
C ARG A 80 14.77 -14.47 -12.45
N GLU A 81 14.97 -13.31 -13.07
CA GLU A 81 14.81 -12.08 -12.29
C GLU A 81 13.33 -11.94 -11.93
N VAL A 82 13.08 -11.50 -10.71
CA VAL A 82 11.74 -11.31 -10.18
C VAL A 82 11.62 -9.90 -9.68
N TRP A 83 10.56 -9.21 -10.10
CA TRP A 83 10.09 -8.01 -9.44
C TRP A 83 8.90 -8.36 -8.57
N TYR A 84 8.85 -7.81 -7.36
CA TYR A 84 7.71 -8.00 -6.48
C TYR A 84 6.98 -6.69 -6.24
N TYR A 85 5.67 -6.81 -6.14
CA TYR A 85 4.79 -5.75 -5.75
C TYR A 85 3.86 -6.24 -4.63
N GLU A 86 3.60 -5.39 -3.65
CA GLU A 86 2.81 -5.72 -2.47
C GLU A 86 1.81 -4.62 -2.09
N ASP A 87 0.61 -5.04 -1.67
CA ASP A 87 -0.42 -4.18 -1.06
C ASP A 87 -0.85 -4.79 0.26
N PHE A 88 -0.75 -3.99 1.33
CA PHE A 88 -1.24 -4.33 2.66
C PHE A 88 -2.24 -3.26 3.10
N GLU A 89 -3.46 -3.68 3.45
CA GLU A 89 -4.45 -2.79 4.03
C GLU A 89 -4.99 -3.37 5.34
N VAL A 90 -4.95 -2.58 6.42
CA VAL A 90 -5.71 -2.90 7.63
C VAL A 90 -7.18 -2.65 7.34
N THR A 91 -7.97 -3.72 7.32
CA THR A 91 -9.40 -3.69 7.02
C THR A 91 -10.26 -3.57 8.28
N GLY A 92 -9.71 -3.90 9.44
CA GLY A 92 -10.39 -3.84 10.72
C GLY A 92 -9.45 -3.94 11.90
N THR A 93 -9.91 -3.47 13.06
CA THR A 93 -9.21 -3.62 14.33
C THR A 93 -10.21 -3.97 15.42
N ARG A 94 -9.89 -4.94 16.27
CA ARG A 94 -10.73 -5.32 17.40
C ARG A 94 -9.91 -5.58 18.65
N ALA A 95 -10.41 -5.13 19.79
CA ALA A 95 -9.78 -5.41 21.08
C ALA A 95 -10.00 -6.87 21.46
N ALA A 96 -8.93 -7.57 21.87
CA ALA A 96 -8.98 -8.95 22.37
C ALA A 96 -8.82 -9.05 23.90
N GLY A 97 -8.92 -7.90 24.59
CA GLY A 97 -8.71 -7.80 26.05
C GLY A 97 -7.22 -7.67 26.44
N ARG A 98 -6.97 -7.28 27.69
CA ARG A 98 -5.61 -7.10 28.28
C ARG A 98 -4.65 -6.26 27.42
N GLY A 99 -5.16 -5.23 26.73
CA GLY A 99 -4.35 -4.35 25.88
C GLY A 99 -3.94 -4.93 24.53
N VAL A 100 -4.43 -6.11 24.15
CA VAL A 100 -4.18 -6.71 22.83
C VAL A 100 -5.18 -6.18 21.81
N VAL A 101 -4.67 -5.72 20.68
CA VAL A 101 -5.46 -5.34 19.50
C VAL A 101 -5.18 -6.35 18.39
N LEU A 102 -6.23 -6.99 17.89
CA LEU A 102 -6.17 -7.81 16.68
C LEU A 102 -6.45 -6.92 15.48
N MET A 103 -5.70 -7.12 14.40
CA MET A 103 -5.85 -6.41 13.13
C MET A 103 -6.28 -7.40 12.05
N ASP A 104 -7.36 -7.08 11.37
CA ASP A 104 -7.73 -7.76 10.13
C ASP A 104 -6.95 -7.09 8.99
N MET A 105 -6.27 -7.89 8.17
CA MET A 105 -5.39 -7.41 7.10
C MET A 105 -5.75 -8.03 5.76
N ARG A 106 -5.91 -7.18 4.74
CA ARG A 106 -5.80 -7.59 3.34
C ARG A 106 -4.32 -7.58 2.95
N GLN A 107 -3.87 -8.66 2.35
CA GLN A 107 -2.53 -8.81 1.78
C GLN A 107 -2.65 -9.31 0.34
N GLN A 108 -1.93 -8.64 -0.57
CA GLN A 108 -1.78 -9.04 -1.95
C GLN A 108 -0.32 -8.98 -2.37
N ILE A 109 0.13 -10.00 -3.10
CA ILE A 109 1.49 -10.07 -3.64
C ILE A 109 1.40 -10.39 -5.12
N LEU A 110 2.10 -9.62 -5.95
CA LEU A 110 2.33 -9.88 -7.36
C LEU A 110 3.84 -10.09 -7.57
N LEU A 111 4.20 -11.21 -8.19
CA LEU A 111 5.56 -11.50 -8.65
C LEU A 111 5.57 -11.47 -10.17
N VAL A 112 6.44 -10.66 -10.77
CA VAL A 112 6.65 -10.59 -12.21
C VAL A 112 8.01 -11.19 -12.54
N PHE A 113 8.04 -12.16 -13.44
CA PHE A 113 9.24 -12.90 -13.83
C PHE A 113 9.79 -12.37 -15.15
N PHE A 114 11.12 -12.33 -15.25
CA PHE A 114 11.82 -11.96 -16.47
C PHE A 114 12.80 -13.04 -16.91
N GLU A 115 12.82 -13.31 -18.22
CA GLU A 115 13.88 -14.05 -18.91
C GLU A 115 14.69 -13.06 -19.72
N LYS A 116 15.99 -12.90 -19.46
CA LYS A 116 16.87 -12.04 -20.29
C LYS A 116 16.25 -10.66 -20.57
N GLU A 117 15.79 -9.98 -19.51
CA GLU A 117 15.15 -8.65 -19.57
C GLU A 117 13.74 -8.58 -20.20
N VAL A 118 13.17 -9.69 -20.68
CA VAL A 118 11.80 -9.73 -21.22
C VAL A 118 10.84 -10.43 -20.27
N PHE A 119 9.61 -9.93 -20.22
CA PHE A 119 8.53 -10.47 -19.39
C PHE A 119 8.26 -11.95 -19.71
N ASP A 120 8.38 -12.80 -18.71
CA ASP A 120 8.16 -14.26 -18.81
C ASP A 120 6.86 -14.70 -18.10
N GLY A 121 6.18 -13.79 -17.41
CA GLY A 121 4.89 -14.06 -16.78
C GLY A 121 4.81 -13.47 -15.39
N PHE A 122 3.74 -13.79 -14.68
CA PHE A 122 3.53 -13.35 -13.32
C PHE A 122 2.83 -14.42 -12.48
N MET A 123 2.95 -14.28 -11.16
CA MET A 123 2.15 -15.00 -10.18
C MET A 123 1.52 -13.99 -9.24
N TRP A 124 0.24 -14.15 -8.99
CA TRP A 124 -0.51 -13.27 -8.10
C TRP A 124 -1.20 -14.07 -7.01
N SER A 125 -1.23 -13.50 -5.81
CA SER A 125 -1.94 -14.06 -4.66
C SER A 125 -2.60 -12.96 -3.84
N SER A 126 -3.74 -13.31 -3.22
CA SER A 126 -4.50 -12.43 -2.35
C SER A 126 -5.14 -13.25 -1.26
N ASN A 127 -5.12 -12.75 -0.03
CA ASN A 127 -5.84 -13.37 1.10
C ASN A 127 -7.32 -12.94 1.15
N VAL A 128 -7.76 -12.06 0.25
CA VAL A 128 -9.19 -11.75 0.06
C VAL A 128 -9.84 -12.91 -0.67
N HIS A 129 -10.59 -13.74 0.06
CA HIS A 129 -11.58 -14.58 -0.58
C HIS A 129 -12.73 -13.71 -1.08
N THR A 130 -12.86 -13.56 -2.39
CA THR A 130 -14.18 -13.29 -2.95
C THR A 130 -14.99 -14.54 -2.68
N ALA A 131 -15.96 -14.49 -1.76
CA ALA A 131 -16.95 -15.55 -1.61
C ALA A 131 -17.85 -15.57 -2.86
N VAL A 132 -17.31 -16.03 -3.99
CA VAL A 132 -18.04 -16.21 -5.24
C VAL A 132 -17.63 -17.57 -5.79
N GLY A 133 -18.51 -18.55 -5.58
CA GLY A 133 -18.38 -19.91 -6.08
C GLY A 133 -18.91 -20.90 -5.07
N LYS A 134 -20.22 -21.20 -5.14
CA LYS A 134 -20.74 -22.46 -4.59
C LYS A 134 -19.87 -23.58 -5.16
N GLN A 135 -19.15 -24.29 -4.30
CA GLN A 135 -18.67 -25.62 -4.65
C GLN A 135 -19.89 -26.53 -4.71
N THR A 136 -20.35 -26.82 -5.92
CA THR A 136 -21.17 -27.99 -6.19
C THR A 136 -20.21 -29.13 -6.56
N PHE A 137 -20.22 -30.16 -5.71
CA PHE A 137 -19.63 -31.47 -5.97
C PHE A 137 -20.30 -32.15 -7.17
#